data_AF-A0A315ZYM0-F1
#
_entry.id   AF-A0A315ZYM0-F1
#
_cell.length_a   1.000
_cell.length_b   1.000
_cell.length_c   1.000
_cell.angle_alpha   90.00
_cell.angle_beta   90.00
_cell.angle_gamma   90.00
#
_symmetry.space_group_name_H-M   'P 1'
#
loop_
_entity.id
_entity.type
_entity.pdbx_description
1 polymer ?
#
loop_
_entity_poly.entity_id
_entity_poly.type
_entity_poly.pdbx_seq_one_letter_code
_entity_poly.pdbx_strand_id
1 'polypeptide(L)'
;MSDPVTYTATLPISRDTVERIAVLLHARRRQLRTRNGRRALGCFTQGLLLCRWTLQATRVPHLAADHRLSLSTAYRYLAEVLDVLAVQAPGLHGACWQRRSPGTRTSCSTGRSSPSTTPWHQA
;
A
#
# COMPACT_ATOMS: atom_id res chain seq x y z
N MET A 1 13.53 34.32 13.42
CA MET A 1 13.42 32.86 13.50
C MET A 1 12.01 32.55 13.91
N SER A 2 11.25 31.79 13.12
CA SER A 2 9.85 31.48 13.48
C SER A 2 9.81 30.42 14.57
N ASP A 3 8.95 30.61 15.56
CA ASP A 3 8.71 29.63 16.62
C ASP A 3 8.12 28.34 16.02
N PRO A 4 8.67 27.16 16.34
CA PRO A 4 8.13 25.90 15.84
C PRO A 4 6.78 25.61 16.51
N VAL A 5 5.76 25.31 15.70
CA VAL A 5 4.45 24.86 16.19
C VAL A 5 4.42 23.33 16.24
N THR A 6 4.15 22.77 17.42
CA THR A 6 4.02 21.33 17.60
C THR A 6 2.62 20.86 17.20
N TYR A 7 2.55 19.92 16.26
CA TYR A 7 1.31 19.26 15.85
C TYR A 7 1.38 17.76 16.14
N THR A 8 0.40 17.24 16.87
CA THR A 8 0.25 15.81 17.15
C THR A 8 -0.77 15.22 16.18
N ALA A 9 -0.35 14.24 15.37
CA ALA A 9 -1.22 13.55 14.44
C ALA A 9 -1.50 12.11 14.90
N THR A 10 -2.77 11.70 14.84
CA THR A 10 -3.16 10.29 14.99
C THR A 10 -3.22 9.65 13.61
N LEU A 11 -2.57 8.50 13.46
CA LEU A 11 -2.67 7.69 12.24
C LEU A 11 -3.92 6.80 12.37
N PRO A 12 -4.89 6.81 11.42
CA PRO A 12 -6.10 6.00 11.49
C PRO A 12 -5.82 4.54 11.11
N ILE A 13 -4.87 3.90 11.80
CA ILE A 13 -4.53 2.49 11.65
C ILE A 13 -4.51 1.84 13.03
N SER A 14 -4.94 0.58 13.12
CA SER A 14 -4.81 -0.16 14.37
C SER A 14 -3.33 -0.37 14.70
N ARG A 15 -3.00 -0.22 15.99
CA ARG A 15 -1.67 -0.54 16.52
C ARG A 15 -1.28 -1.98 16.18
N ASP A 16 -2.24 -2.90 16.23
CA ASP A 16 -2.08 -4.32 15.91
C ASP A 16 -1.55 -4.54 14.49
N THR A 17 -1.98 -3.72 13.51
CA THR A 17 -1.47 -3.82 12.14
C THR A 17 0.03 -3.50 12.07
N VAL A 18 0.44 -2.44 12.77
CA VAL A 18 1.84 -2.03 12.83
C VAL A 18 2.67 -3.08 13.58
N GLU A 19 2.13 -3.65 14.66
CA GLU A 19 2.77 -4.74 15.39
C GLU A 19 2.95 -5.99 14.53
N ARG A 20 1.92 -6.37 13.76
CA ARG A 20 2.00 -7.48 12.79
C ARG A 20 3.16 -7.28 11.82
N ILE A 21 3.29 -6.08 11.24
CA ILE A 21 4.41 -5.72 10.36
C ILE A 21 5.75 -5.80 11.10
N ALA A 22 5.80 -5.30 12.34
CA ALA A 22 7.00 -5.31 13.16
C ALA A 22 7.49 -6.73 13.46
N VAL A 23 6.57 -7.66 13.74
CA VAL A 23 6.87 -9.09 13.95
C VAL A 23 7.44 -9.72 12.69
N LEU A 24 6.84 -9.46 11.52
CA LEU A 24 7.34 -9.95 10.24
C LEU A 24 8.75 -9.42 9.93
N LEU A 25 8.99 -8.13 10.16
CA LEU A 25 10.31 -7.52 10.02
C LEU A 25 11.33 -8.13 10.99
N HIS A 26 10.93 -8.38 12.24
CA HIS A 26 11.79 -9.01 13.22
C HIS A 26 12.19 -10.42 12.78
N ALA A 27 11.23 -11.22 12.30
CA ALA A 27 11.49 -12.55 11.75
C ALA A 27 12.44 -12.48 10.55
N ARG A 28 12.21 -11.55 9.61
CA ARG A 28 13.09 -11.33 8.45
C ARG A 28 14.52 -10.96 8.86
N ARG A 29 14.68 -10.04 9.81
CA ARG A 29 16.01 -9.65 10.33
C ARG A 29 16.74 -10.82 10.99
N ARG A 30 16.02 -11.70 11.70
CA ARG A 30 16.60 -12.93 12.27
C ARG A 30 17.07 -13.91 11.19
N GLN A 31 16.29 -14.09 10.12
CA GLN A 31 16.66 -14.94 8.99
C GLN A 31 17.91 -14.42 8.26
N LEU A 32 17.98 -13.11 8.03
CA LEU A 32 19.11 -12.47 7.34
C LEU A 32 20.39 -12.41 8.20
N ARG A 33 20.33 -12.76 9.49
CA ARG A 33 21.46 -12.73 10.44
C ARG A 33 22.28 -11.43 10.36
N THR A 34 21.64 -10.30 10.07
CA THR A 34 22.34 -9.02 9.97
C THR A 34 22.92 -8.64 11.33
N ARG A 35 24.19 -8.25 11.38
CA ARG A 35 24.89 -7.84 12.61
C ARG A 35 24.05 -6.82 13.40
N ASN A 36 23.66 -7.19 14.62
CA ASN A 36 22.87 -6.35 15.52
C ASN A 36 23.60 -5.04 15.85
N GLY A 37 22.84 -3.96 16.06
CA GLY A 37 23.35 -2.68 16.58
C GLY A 37 23.70 -1.60 15.56
N ARG A 38 23.56 -1.83 14.23
CA ARG A 38 23.83 -0.79 13.20
C ARG A 38 22.61 -0.04 12.67
N ARG A 39 21.40 -0.41 13.07
CA ARG A 39 20.18 0.12 12.47
C ARG A 39 19.63 1.27 13.30
N ALA A 40 19.37 2.40 12.63
CA ALA A 40 18.78 3.59 13.24
C ALA A 40 17.33 3.41 13.72
N LEU A 41 16.54 2.49 13.14
CA LEU A 41 15.15 2.24 13.54
C LEU A 41 14.90 0.79 14.00
N GLY A 42 14.05 0.67 15.02
CA GLY A 42 13.40 -0.58 15.41
C GLY A 42 12.31 -1.02 14.41
N CYS A 43 11.87 -2.29 14.52
CA CYS A 43 10.90 -2.87 13.59
C CYS A 43 9.53 -2.16 13.63
N PHE A 44 9.07 -1.75 14.83
CA PHE A 44 7.79 -1.03 14.97
C PHE A 44 7.82 0.32 14.28
N THR A 45 8.87 1.12 14.50
CA THR A 45 9.02 2.43 13.85
C THR A 45 9.19 2.30 12.34
N GLN A 46 9.83 1.24 11.83
CA GLN A 46 9.86 0.96 10.39
C GLN A 46 8.45 0.68 9.84
N GLY A 47 7.64 -0.09 10.57
CA GLY A 47 6.24 -0.33 10.22
C GLY A 47 5.42 0.97 10.19
N LEU A 48 5.60 1.85 11.18
CA LEU A 48 4.99 3.18 11.17
C LEU A 48 5.42 4.01 9.97
N LEU A 49 6.71 3.98 9.62
CA LEU A 49 7.25 4.73 8.49
C LEU A 49 6.60 4.28 7.17
N LEU A 50 6.37 2.98 6.99
CA LEU A 50 5.57 2.48 5.87
C LEU A 50 4.12 2.99 5.93
N CYS A 51 3.43 2.81 7.05
CA CYS A 51 2.03 3.19 7.18
C CYS A 51 1.80 4.69 6.97
N ARG A 52 2.74 5.54 7.41
CA ARG A 52 2.68 6.98 7.24
C ARG A 52 2.93 7.40 5.79
N TRP A 53 3.82 6.70 5.10
CA TRP A 53 4.03 6.90 3.67
C TRP A 53 2.79 6.49 2.84
N THR A 54 2.19 5.33 3.14
CA THR A 54 1.07 4.80 2.35
C THR A 54 -0.28 5.44 2.69
N LEU A 55 -0.59 5.64 3.98
CA LEU A 55 -1.91 6.10 4.40
C LEU A 55 -2.05 7.63 4.43
N GLN A 56 -0.97 8.35 4.74
CA GLN A 56 -1.00 9.82 4.81
C GLN A 56 -0.40 10.48 3.57
N ALA A 57 -0.02 9.71 2.54
CA ALA A 57 0.69 10.19 1.36
C ALA A 57 1.88 11.12 1.70
N THR A 58 2.52 10.89 2.85
CA THR A 58 3.57 11.79 3.34
C THR A 58 4.81 11.63 2.48
N ARG A 59 5.39 12.75 2.04
CA ARG A 59 6.63 12.73 1.25
C ARG A 59 7.77 12.13 2.06
N VAL A 60 8.56 11.25 1.44
CA VAL A 60 9.69 10.56 2.07
C VAL A 60 10.72 11.53 2.71
N PRO A 61 11.01 12.73 2.17
CA PRO A 61 11.87 13.69 2.84
C PRO A 61 11.38 14.18 4.20
N HIS A 62 10.07 14.42 4.35
CA HIS A 62 9.50 14.82 5.64
C HIS A 62 9.56 13.66 6.64
N LEU A 63 9.28 12.43 6.20
CA LEU A 63 9.43 11.25 7.05
C LEU A 63 10.88 11.05 7.49
N ALA A 64 11.84 11.24 6.59
CA ALA A 64 13.25 11.12 6.90
C ALA A 64 13.67 12.17 7.96
N ALA A 65 13.21 13.42 7.81
CA ALA A 65 13.47 14.48 8.79
C ALA A 65 12.86 14.15 10.17
N ASP A 66 11.58 13.74 10.22
CA ASP A 66 10.88 13.38 11.45
C ASP A 66 11.59 12.27 12.23
N HIS A 67 12.18 11.32 11.51
CA HIS A 67 12.90 10.18 12.09
C HIS A 67 14.42 10.38 12.19
N ARG A 68 14.94 11.57 11.86
CA ARG A 68 16.38 11.91 11.83
C ARG A 68 17.20 10.93 10.97
N LEU A 69 16.67 10.55 9.82
CA LEU A 69 17.29 9.64 8.86
C LEU A 69 17.79 10.38 7.62
N SER A 70 18.80 9.81 6.96
CA SER A 70 19.08 10.17 5.57
C SER A 70 17.95 9.68 4.66
N LEU A 71 17.73 10.36 3.53
CA LEU A 71 16.79 9.93 2.49
C LEU A 71 17.06 8.49 2.04
N SER A 72 18.33 8.17 1.78
CA SER A 72 18.75 6.83 1.39
C SER A 72 18.39 5.77 2.43
N THR A 73 18.50 6.09 3.72
CA THR A 73 18.14 5.17 4.80
C THR A 73 16.62 5.02 4.91
N ALA A 74 15.86 6.11 4.73
CA ALA A 74 14.40 6.06 4.72
C ALA A 74 13.88 5.16 3.59
N TYR A 75 14.38 5.35 2.35
CA TYR A 75 14.03 4.49 1.22
C TYR A 75 14.45 3.05 1.42
N ARG A 76 15.65 2.79 1.96
CA ARG A 76 16.09 1.43 2.29
C ARG A 76 15.15 0.74 3.28
N TYR A 77 14.68 1.47 4.30
CA TYR A 77 13.73 0.91 5.24
C TYR A 77 12.35 0.66 4.63
N LEU A 78 11.85 1.57 3.80
CA LEU A 78 10.60 1.35 3.05
C LEU A 78 10.68 0.10 2.17
N ALA A 79 11.75 -0.04 1.39
CA ALA A 79 11.97 -1.19 0.53
C ALA A 79 12.01 -2.49 1.33
N GLU A 80 12.71 -2.51 2.47
CA GLU A 80 12.75 -3.70 3.34
C GLU A 80 11.37 -4.12 3.86
N VAL A 81 10.51 -3.16 4.25
CA VAL A 81 9.16 -3.51 4.69
C VAL A 81 8.31 -4.02 3.52
N LEU A 82 8.43 -3.38 2.35
CA LEU A 82 7.73 -3.82 1.13
C LEU A 82 8.13 -5.24 0.71
N ASP A 83 9.42 -5.57 0.76
CA ASP A 83 9.93 -6.91 0.46
C ASP A 83 9.35 -7.95 1.42
N VAL A 84 9.29 -7.63 2.72
CA VAL A 84 8.69 -8.52 3.73
C VAL A 84 7.21 -8.74 3.46
N LEU A 85 6.47 -7.69 3.10
CA LEU A 85 5.05 -7.81 2.76
C LEU A 85 4.83 -8.60 1.46
N ALA A 86 5.68 -8.40 0.45
CA ALA A 86 5.61 -9.12 -0.82
C ALA A 86 5.77 -10.64 -0.61
N VAL A 87 6.67 -11.06 0.29
CA VAL A 87 6.84 -12.47 0.66
C VAL A 87 5.59 -13.05 1.34
N GLN A 88 4.86 -12.26 2.13
CA GLN A 88 3.68 -12.72 2.86
C GLN A 88 2.40 -12.74 2.01
N ALA A 89 2.36 -11.99 0.91
CA ALA A 89 1.24 -11.99 -0.03
C ALA A 89 1.67 -12.39 -1.45
N PRO A 90 2.11 -13.65 -1.70
CA PRO A 90 2.48 -14.12 -3.04
C PRO A 90 1.34 -14.03 -4.07
N GLY A 91 0.10 -13.85 -3.62
CA GLY A 91 -1.10 -13.75 -4.48
C GLY A 91 -1.34 -12.38 -5.11
N LEU A 92 -0.71 -11.28 -4.66
CA LEU A 92 -0.89 -9.97 -5.29
C LEU A 92 -0.20 -9.86 -6.66
N HIS A 93 0.87 -10.63 -6.87
CA HIS A 93 1.54 -10.73 -8.17
C HIS A 93 0.84 -11.74 -9.10
N GLY A 94 0.20 -12.77 -8.53
CA GLY A 94 -0.52 -13.81 -9.29
C GLY A 94 -1.98 -13.48 -9.66
N ALA A 95 -2.64 -12.57 -8.94
CA ALA A 95 -4.07 -12.26 -9.14
C ALA A 95 -4.38 -11.44 -10.40
N CYS A 96 -3.38 -10.88 -11.09
CA CYS A 96 -3.62 -10.13 -12.34
C CYS A 96 -3.99 -11.04 -13.52
N TRP A 97 -3.76 -12.36 -13.43
CA TRP A 97 -3.98 -13.29 -14.55
C TRP A 97 -5.21 -14.20 -14.43
N GLN A 98 -5.99 -14.09 -13.36
CA GLN A 98 -7.19 -14.93 -13.17
C GLN A 98 -8.45 -14.10 -13.04
N ARG A 99 -8.80 -13.33 -14.10
CA ARG A 99 -10.19 -13.04 -14.43
C ARG A 99 -10.38 -12.57 -15.88
N ARG A 100 -10.40 -13.52 -16.80
CA ARG A 100 -11.34 -13.50 -17.93
C ARG A 100 -11.99 -14.87 -18.01
N SER A 101 -13.07 -15.05 -17.26
CA SER A 101 -14.08 -16.02 -17.65
C SER A 101 -14.59 -15.55 -19.03
N PRO A 102 -14.52 -16.36 -20.10
CA PRO A 102 -15.18 -16.01 -21.35
C PRO A 102 -16.65 -15.77 -21.03
N GLY A 103 -17.15 -14.62 -21.50
CA GLY A 103 -18.53 -14.18 -21.27
C GLY A 103 -19.49 -15.33 -21.57
N THR A 104 -20.23 -15.75 -20.54
CA THR A 104 -21.38 -16.61 -20.71
C THR A 104 -22.33 -15.90 -21.64
N ARG A 105 -22.42 -16.42 -22.86
CA ARG A 105 -23.33 -15.99 -23.90
C ARG A 105 -24.74 -16.31 -23.41
N THR A 106 -25.39 -15.36 -22.75
CA THR A 106 -26.84 -15.42 -22.57
C THR A 106 -27.46 -15.21 -23.95
N SER A 107 -27.83 -16.31 -24.59
CA SER A 107 -28.70 -16.28 -25.74
C SER A 107 -30.05 -15.73 -25.28
N CYS A 108 -30.32 -14.45 -25.57
CA CYS A 108 -31.67 -13.92 -25.51
C CYS A 108 -32.46 -14.57 -26.64
N SER A 109 -33.41 -15.41 -26.26
CA SER A 109 -34.37 -16.00 -27.17
C SER A 109 -35.17 -14.88 -27.85
N THR A 110 -35.40 -15.15 -29.12
CA THR A 110 -36.09 -14.35 -30.12
C THR A 110 -37.51 -14.03 -29.69
N GLY A 111 -37.83 -12.75 -29.55
CA GLY A 111 -39.19 -12.21 -29.46
C GLY A 111 -39.35 -11.10 -30.48
N ARG A 112 -39.96 -11.44 -31.62
CA ARG A 112 -40.26 -10.58 -32.77
C ARG A 112 -41.47 -9.67 -32.49
N SER A 113 -41.36 -8.38 -32.85
CA SER A 113 -42.39 -7.47 -33.44
C SER A 113 -42.11 -6.03 -32.98
N SER A 114 -42.15 -4.93 -33.74
CA SER A 114 -42.39 -4.57 -35.15
C SER A 114 -41.94 -3.09 -35.27
N PRO A 115 -41.67 -2.55 -36.48
CA PRO A 115 -41.12 -1.21 -36.64
C PRO A 115 -42.24 -0.15 -36.63
N SER A 116 -42.03 0.95 -35.91
CA SER A 116 -42.72 2.21 -36.23
C SER A 116 -41.69 3.32 -36.35
N THR A 117 -41.57 3.76 -37.59
CA THR A 117 -40.84 4.92 -38.08
C THR A 117 -41.42 6.20 -37.47
N THR A 118 -40.60 7.06 -36.87
CA THR A 118 -40.82 8.51 -36.96
C THR A 118 -39.49 9.25 -36.78
N PRO A 119 -39.06 10.10 -37.73
CA PRO A 119 -37.82 10.86 -37.65
C PRO A 119 -38.01 12.16 -36.87
N TRP A 120 -37.14 12.40 -35.88
CA TRP A 120 -37.07 13.69 -35.16
C TRP A 120 -36.17 14.66 -35.90
N HIS A 121 -36.72 15.30 -36.92
CA HIS A 121 -36.26 16.62 -37.35
C HIS A 121 -37.24 17.68 -36.81
N GLN A 122 -36.67 18.77 -36.29
CA GLN A 122 -37.27 20.05 -35.87
C GLN A 122 -37.70 20.18 -34.40
N ALA A 123 -36.86 20.87 -33.61
CA ALA A 123 -37.06 22.27 -33.24
C ALA A 123 -35.71 22.89 -32.81
#